data_AF-A0ABD5DFU0-F1
#
_entry.id   AF-A0ABD5DFU0-F1
#
_cell.length_a   1.000
_cell.length_b   1.000
_cell.length_c   1.000
_cell.angle_alpha   90.00
_cell.angle_beta   90.00
_cell.angle_gamma   90.00
#
_symmetry.space_group_name_H-M   'P 1'
#
loop_
_entity.id
_entity.type
_entity.pdbx_description
1 polymer ?
#
loop_
_entity_poly.entity_id
_entity_poly.type
_entity_poly.pdbx_seq_one_letter_code
_entity_poly.pdbx_strand_id
1 'polypeptide(L)'
;YWSNYPKFFVSLMKSFYGEAAQKENDWGFEWLPKWDQAYDVIKSFNMMDNGNVTGYICQGFNPVASFPDKNKVVRSLSKLKY
;
A
#
# COMPACT_ATOMS: atom_id res chain seq x y z
N TYR A 1 -18.81 -19.35 -5.46
CA TYR A 1 -18.40 -18.40 -4.40
C TYR A 1 -18.09 -17.02 -5.01
N TRP A 2 -17.05 -16.92 -5.87
CA TRP A 2 -16.61 -15.65 -6.46
C TRP A 2 -17.56 -14.97 -7.46
N SER A 3 -18.62 -15.65 -7.92
CA SER A 3 -19.71 -15.00 -8.66
C SER A 3 -20.42 -13.89 -7.87
N ASN A 4 -20.25 -13.84 -6.54
CA ASN A 4 -20.78 -12.78 -5.69
C ASN A 4 -19.81 -11.59 -5.49
N TYR A 5 -18.66 -11.55 -6.17
CA TYR A 5 -17.65 -10.50 -5.99
C TYR A 5 -18.21 -9.06 -5.99
N PRO A 6 -19.12 -8.67 -6.92
CA PRO A 6 -19.67 -7.30 -6.92
C PRO A 6 -20.39 -6.94 -5.61
N LYS A 7 -21.03 -7.92 -4.95
CA LYS A 7 -21.70 -7.69 -3.66
C LYS A 7 -20.68 -7.36 -2.57
N PHE A 8 -19.57 -8.08 -2.53
CA PHE A 8 -18.51 -7.84 -1.54
C PHE A 8 -17.81 -6.49 -1.77
N PHE A 9 -17.54 -6.15 -3.04
CA PHE A 9 -16.91 -4.89 -3.39
C PHE A 9 -17.77 -3.68 -2.97
N VAL A 10 -19.06 -3.68 -3.32
CA VAL A 10 -19.98 -2.59 -2.93
C VAL A 10 -20.09 -2.50 -1.41
N SER A 11 -20.22 -3.62 -0.70
CA SER A 11 -20.26 -3.63 0.76
C SER A 11 -19.00 -3.04 1.40
N LEU A 12 -17.81 -3.32 0.85
CA LEU A 12 -16.56 -2.72 1.31
C LEU A 12 -16.56 -1.20 1.12
N MET A 13 -16.98 -0.72 -0.05
CA MET A 13 -17.06 0.71 -0.34
C MET A 13 -18.04 1.43 0.59
N LYS A 14 -19.17 0.82 0.92
CA LYS A 14 -20.11 1.34 1.94
C LYS A 14 -19.49 1.37 3.34
N SER A 15 -18.63 0.41 3.69
CA SER A 15 -17.90 0.44 4.96
C SER A 15 -16.81 1.52 5.01
N PHE A 16 -16.14 1.84 3.90
CA PHE A 16 -15.12 2.88 3.85
C PHE A 16 -15.71 4.29 3.80
N TYR A 17 -16.78 4.49 3.02
CA TYR A 17 -17.24 5.82 2.65
C TYR A 17 -18.68 6.13 3.07
N GLY A 18 -19.41 5.17 3.66
CA GLY A 18 -20.74 5.39 4.21
C GLY A 18 -21.73 5.94 3.19
N GLU A 19 -22.32 7.10 3.49
CA GLU A 19 -23.28 7.79 2.62
C GLU A 19 -22.66 8.35 1.34
N ALA A 20 -21.34 8.53 1.28
CA ALA A 20 -20.67 9.10 0.12
C ALA A 20 -20.48 8.07 -1.02
N ALA A 21 -20.58 6.77 -0.75
CA ALA A 21 -20.58 5.71 -1.75
C ALA A 21 -22.01 5.43 -2.25
N GLN A 22 -22.33 5.90 -3.45
CA GLN A 22 -23.65 5.76 -4.08
C GLN A 22 -23.52 5.20 -5.49
N LYS A 23 -24.63 4.82 -6.12
CA LYS A 23 -24.60 4.22 -7.46
C LYS A 23 -24.12 5.21 -8.52
N GLU A 24 -24.45 6.49 -8.35
CA GLU A 24 -24.20 7.58 -9.29
C GLU A 24 -22.70 7.92 -9.42
N ASN A 25 -21.90 7.57 -8.40
CA ASN A 25 -20.44 7.76 -8.41
C ASN A 25 -19.67 6.43 -8.39
N ASP A 26 -20.29 5.35 -8.86
CA ASP A 26 -19.72 4.01 -8.89
C ASP A 26 -19.18 3.57 -7.52
N TRP A 27 -19.90 3.93 -6.46
CA TRP A 27 -19.56 3.64 -5.06
C TRP A 27 -18.20 4.22 -4.63
N GLY A 28 -17.73 5.30 -5.26
CA GLY A 28 -16.43 5.91 -4.98
C GLY A 28 -15.25 5.14 -5.56
N PHE A 29 -15.46 4.32 -6.58
CA PHE A 29 -14.41 3.50 -7.23
C PHE A 29 -13.18 4.32 -7.65
N GLU A 30 -13.37 5.58 -8.05
CA GLU A 30 -12.29 6.47 -8.46
C GLU A 30 -11.43 7.01 -7.30
N TRP A 31 -11.84 6.87 -6.05
CA TRP A 31 -11.05 7.28 -4.89
C TRP A 31 -9.98 6.26 -4.49
N LEU A 32 -10.11 5.02 -4.97
CA LEU A 32 -9.13 3.99 -4.72
C LEU A 32 -7.88 4.23 -5.59
N PRO A 33 -6.66 4.10 -5.01
CA PRO A 33 -5.45 4.13 -5.80
C PRO A 33 -5.40 2.92 -6.72
N LYS A 34 -5.26 3.17 -8.02
CA LYS A 34 -5.10 2.14 -9.05
C LYS A 34 -3.60 1.96 -9.31
N TRP A 35 -3.14 0.72 -9.25
CA TRP A 35 -1.72 0.39 -9.37
C TRP A 35 -1.32 0.16 -10.84
N ASP A 36 -0.14 0.67 -11.22
CA ASP A 36 0.54 0.36 -12.48
C ASP A 36 1.36 -0.94 -12.36
N GLN A 37 1.87 -1.22 -11.15
CA GLN A 37 2.66 -2.39 -10.82
C GLN A 37 2.53 -2.78 -9.35
N ALA A 38 2.98 -4.00 -9.02
CA ALA A 38 3.18 -4.38 -7.63
C ALA A 38 4.42 -3.68 -7.04
N TYR A 39 4.25 -3.06 -5.88
CA TYR A 39 5.31 -2.45 -5.07
C TYR A 39 5.63 -3.34 -3.87
N ASP A 40 6.25 -4.49 -4.13
CA ASP A 40 6.70 -5.40 -3.09
C ASP A 40 7.84 -4.79 -2.25
N VAL A 41 8.18 -5.45 -1.13
CA VAL A 41 9.16 -4.94 -0.16
C VAL A 41 10.57 -4.80 -0.75
N ILE A 42 11.00 -5.69 -1.65
CA ILE A 42 12.33 -5.64 -2.25
C ILE A 42 12.38 -4.47 -3.24
N LYS A 43 11.36 -4.32 -4.09
CA LYS A 43 11.24 -3.19 -5.01
C LYS A 43 11.17 -1.86 -4.26
N SER A 44 10.38 -1.78 -3.19
CA SER A 44 10.26 -0.59 -2.35
C SER A 44 11.60 -0.21 -1.70
N PHE A 45 12.38 -1.19 -1.22
CA PHE A 45 13.72 -0.94 -0.67
C PHE A 45 14.76 -0.58 -1.73
N ASN A 46 14.64 -1.08 -2.96
CA ASN A 46 15.44 -0.62 -4.09
C ASN A 46 15.13 0.84 -4.45
N MET A 47 13.84 1.22 -4.47
CA MET A 47 13.43 2.61 -4.67
C MET A 47 13.94 3.51 -3.54
N MET A 48 13.89 3.04 -2.29
CA MET A 48 14.43 3.73 -1.14
C MET A 48 15.95 3.90 -1.22
N ASP A 49 16.70 2.88 -1.65
CA ASP A 49 18.15 3.00 -1.90
C ASP A 49 18.45 4.02 -3.02
N ASN A 50 17.56 4.15 -4.00
CA ASN A 50 17.67 5.15 -5.07
C ASN A 50 17.14 6.55 -4.67
N GLY A 51 16.70 6.75 -3.41
CA GLY A 51 16.20 8.04 -2.93
C GLY A 51 14.77 8.39 -3.37
N ASN A 52 14.01 7.43 -3.92
CA ASN A 52 12.65 7.62 -4.42
C ASN A 52 11.57 7.39 -3.35
N VAL A 53 11.95 7.23 -2.07
CA VAL A 53 11.04 7.05 -0.95
C VAL A 53 11.37 8.10 0.12
N THR A 54 10.38 8.93 0.44
CA THR A 54 10.56 10.04 1.40
C THR A 54 10.44 9.59 2.85
N GLY A 55 9.47 8.74 3.16
CA GLY A 55 9.23 8.27 4.52
C GLY A 55 8.70 6.83 4.58
N TYR A 56 8.78 6.21 5.75
CA TYR A 56 8.41 4.79 5.92
C TYR A 56 7.77 4.50 7.27
N ILE A 57 6.60 3.85 7.28
CA ILE A 57 5.86 3.50 8.51
C ILE A 57 6.09 2.03 8.85
N CYS A 58 6.65 1.76 10.04
CA CYS A 58 6.85 0.42 10.59
C CYS A 58 5.87 0.15 11.75
N GLN A 59 4.65 -0.30 11.46
CA GLN A 59 3.66 -0.63 12.49
C GLN A 59 3.80 -2.09 12.94
N GLY A 60 4.41 -2.34 14.11
CA GLY A 60 4.53 -3.70 14.67
C GLY A 60 5.39 -4.66 13.84
N PHE A 61 6.22 -4.13 12.93
CA PHE A 61 7.08 -4.89 12.02
C PHE A 61 8.52 -4.36 12.12
N ASN A 62 9.50 -5.26 12.24
CA ASN A 62 10.92 -4.89 12.36
C ASN A 62 11.71 -5.27 11.08
N PRO A 63 11.80 -4.37 10.08
CA PRO A 63 12.45 -4.69 8.80
C PRO A 63 13.97 -4.89 8.93
N VAL A 64 14.62 -4.27 9.92
CA VAL A 64 16.09 -4.39 10.12
C VAL A 64 16.49 -5.83 10.46
N ALA A 65 15.62 -6.57 11.15
CA ALA A 65 15.88 -7.95 11.54
C ALA A 65 15.31 -8.97 10.54
N SER A 66 14.18 -8.67 9.89
CA SER A 66 13.43 -9.66 9.11
C SER A 66 13.70 -9.62 7.60
N PHE A 67 14.20 -8.51 7.05
CA PHE A 67 14.45 -8.40 5.61
C PHE A 67 15.83 -8.94 5.22
N PRO A 68 15.96 -9.53 4.01
CA PRO A 68 17.23 -10.02 3.52
C PRO A 68 18.20 -8.85 3.28
N ASP A 69 19.51 -9.12 3.44
CA ASP A 69 20.58 -8.12 3.33
C ASP A 69 20.38 -6.92 4.28
N LYS A 70 20.60 -7.19 5.57
CA LYS A 70 20.52 -6.19 6.64
C LYS A 70 21.33 -4.92 6.34
N ASN A 71 22.51 -5.05 5.73
CA ASN A 71 23.38 -3.91 5.45
C ASN A 71 22.74 -2.97 4.42
N LYS A 72 22.14 -3.52 3.37
CA LYS A 72 21.36 -2.74 2.41
C LYS A 72 20.11 -2.16 3.05
N VAL A 73 19.39 -2.93 3.87
CA VAL A 73 18.20 -2.46 4.59
C VAL A 73 18.51 -1.22 5.44
N VAL A 74 19.57 -1.28 6.26
CA VAL A 74 19.99 -0.14 7.09
C VAL A 74 20.38 1.06 6.22
N ARG A 75 21.16 0.84 5.15
CA ARG A 75 21.54 1.91 4.22
C ARG A 75 20.33 2.58 3.57
N SER A 76 19.36 1.80 3.10
CA SER A 76 18.13 2.33 2.50
C SER A 76 17.34 3.14 3.52
N LEU A 77 17.14 2.62 4.74
CA LEU A 77 16.42 3.32 5.80
C LEU A 77 17.11 4.64 6.18
N SER A 78 18.44 4.69 6.19
CA SER A 78 19.20 5.92 6.45
C SER A 78 19.00 7.03 5.40
N LYS A 79 18.39 6.74 4.24
CA LYS A 79 18.08 7.73 3.20
C LYS A 79 16.69 8.36 3.36
N LEU A 80 15.84 7.83 4.25
CA LEU A 80 14.53 8.39 4.54
C LEU A 80 14.64 9.75 5.24
N LYS A 81 13.59 10.55 5.09
CA LYS A 81 13.44 11.82 5.82
C LYS A 81 12.72 11.62 7.16
N TYR A 82 11.81 10.65 7.24
CA TYR A 82 11.06 10.30 8.46
C TYR A 82 10.53 8.86 8.43
#